data_AF-A0AAJ2U621-F1
#
_entry.id   AF-A0AAJ2U621-F1
#
_cell.length_a   1.000
_cell.length_b   1.000
_cell.length_c   1.000
_cell.angle_alpha   90.00
_cell.angle_beta   90.00
_cell.angle_gamma   90.00
#
_symmetry.space_group_name_H-M   'P 1'
#
loop_
_entity.id
_entity.type
_entity.pdbx_description
1 polymer ?
#
loop_
_entity_poly.entity_id
_entity_poly.type
_entity_poly.pdbx_seq_one_letter_code
_entity_poly.pdbx_strand_id
1 'polypeptide(L)' 'VLNASVEFDVETLSPTYKLLLGVPGRSNAFEISKRLGLNERVIANARSHVSEDTNQIDKMIASLEESKRLAESEQQEARE' A
#
# COMPACT_ATOMS: atom_id res chain seq x y z
N VAL A 1 14.64 7.12 16.35
CA VAL A 1 13.24 7.27 15.88
C VAL A 1 12.91 6.05 15.03
N LEU A 2 11.81 5.36 15.31
CA LEU A 2 11.36 4.18 14.54
C LEU A 2 10.21 4.61 13.62
N ASN A 3 10.23 4.17 12.37
CA ASN A 3 9.11 4.36 11.43
C ASN A 3 7.91 3.49 11.85
N ALA A 4 6.71 3.92 11.47
CA ALA A 4 5.51 3.12 11.65
C ALA A 4 4.50 3.41 10.53
N SER A 5 3.65 2.43 10.25
CA SER A 5 2.53 2.54 9.33
C SER A 5 1.29 1.87 9.90
N VAL A 6 0.12 2.19 9.36
CA VAL A 6 -1.15 1.57 9.74
C VAL A 6 -1.67 0.81 8.53
N GLU A 7 -2.06 -0.44 8.73
CA GLU A 7 -2.58 -1.29 7.67
C GLU A 7 -3.96 -0.79 7.20
N PHE A 8 -4.13 -0.77 5.88
CA PHE A 8 -5.31 -0.24 5.20
C PHE A 8 -5.77 -1.24 4.14
N ASP A 9 -7.04 -1.61 4.20
CA ASP A 9 -7.66 -2.49 3.23
C ASP A 9 -8.14 -1.67 2.03
N VAL A 10 -7.49 -1.88 0.89
CA VAL A 10 -7.78 -1.19 -0.37
C VAL A 10 -9.07 -1.68 -1.06
N GLU A 11 -9.55 -2.88 -0.72
CA GLU A 11 -10.80 -3.42 -1.26
C GLU A 11 -12.00 -2.78 -0.57
N THR A 12 -11.95 -2.68 0.77
CA THR A 12 -13.01 -2.08 1.59
C THR A 12 -12.83 -0.57 1.84
N LEU A 13 -11.69 0.00 1.49
CA LEU A 13 -11.26 1.37 1.81
C LEU A 13 -11.30 1.69 3.31
N SER A 14 -10.97 0.70 4.14
CA SER A 14 -11.08 0.83 5.59
C SER A 14 -9.73 0.61 6.27
N PRO A 15 -9.42 1.37 7.34
CA PRO A 15 -8.29 1.02 8.19
C PRO A 15 -8.56 -0.31 8.89
N THR A 16 -7.58 -1.20 8.96
CA THR A 16 -7.67 -2.40 9.81
C THR A 16 -7.27 -2.08 11.26
N TYR A 17 -6.84 -0.84 11.51
CA TYR A 17 -6.34 -0.33 12.79
C TYR A 17 -5.13 -1.10 13.34
N LYS A 18 -4.45 -1.88 12.50
CA LYS A 18 -3.22 -2.60 12.86
C LYS A 18 -2.02 -1.70 12.65
N LEU A 19 -1.30 -1.41 13.75
CA LEU A 19 -0.06 -0.65 13.74
C LEU A 19 1.12 -1.57 13.38
N LEU A 20 1.88 -1.19 12.36
CA LEU A 20 3.08 -1.86 11.91
C LEU A 20 4.31 -1.02 12.26
N LEU A 21 5.03 -1.42 13.30
CA LEU A 21 6.27 -0.78 13.74
C LEU A 21 7.45 -1.23 12.88
N GLY A 22 8.34 -0.31 12.51
CA GLY A 22 9.52 -0.61 11.68
C GLY A 22 9.23 -0.75 10.19
N VAL A 23 7.96 -0.73 9.78
CA VAL A 23 7.54 -0.97 8.38
C VAL A 23 7.06 0.33 7.75
N PRO A 24 7.70 0.82 6.67
CA PRO A 24 7.17 1.93 5.90
C PRO A 24 5.87 1.50 5.20
N GLY A 25 4.85 2.35 5.23
CA GLY A 25 3.58 2.06 4.57
C GLY A 25 3.60 2.47 3.10
N ARG A 26 2.78 1.80 2.28
CA ARG A 26 2.54 2.20 0.88
C ARG A 26 1.58 3.38 0.74
N SER A 27 1.79 4.21 -0.27
CA SER A 27 0.85 5.27 -0.64
C SER A 27 -0.36 4.71 -1.41
N ASN A 28 -1.58 4.91 -0.89
CA ASN A 28 -2.83 4.45 -1.51
C ASN A 28 -3.69 5.59 -2.08
N ALA A 29 -3.17 6.82 -2.14
CA ALA A 29 -3.95 8.02 -2.42
C ALA A 29 -4.69 7.97 -3.78
N PHE A 30 -4.06 7.40 -4.82
CA PHE A 30 -4.67 7.32 -6.14
C PHE A 30 -5.80 6.28 -6.20
N GLU A 31 -5.61 5.10 -5.62
CA GLU A 31 -6.62 4.05 -5.55
C GLU A 31 -7.84 4.49 -4.74
N ILE A 32 -7.62 5.18 -3.60
CA ILE A 32 -8.68 5.80 -2.80
C ILE A 32 -9.42 6.85 -3.64
N SER A 33 -8.70 7.77 -4.26
CA SER A 33 -9.29 8.84 -5.08
C SER A 33 -10.11 8.28 -6.24
N LYS A 34 -9.62 7.24 -6.91
CA LYS A 34 -10.33 6.55 -8.00
C LYS A 34 -11.66 5.99 -7.52
N ARG A 35 -11.65 5.30 -6.39
CA ARG A 35 -12.84 4.63 -5.86
C ARG A 35 -13.84 5.61 -5.24
N LEU A 36 -13.39 6.78 -4.79
CA LEU A 36 -14.25 7.91 -4.40
C LEU A 36 -14.84 8.67 -5.61
N GLY A 37 -14.53 8.26 -6.85
CA GLY A 37 -15.13 8.80 -8.07
C GLY A 37 -14.35 9.93 -8.73
N LEU A 38 -13.09 10.16 -8.35
CA LEU A 38 -12.24 11.13 -9.05
C LEU A 38 -11.98 10.66 -10.49
N ASN A 39 -12.07 11.61 -11.43
CA ASN A 39 -11.92 11.31 -12.85
C ASN A 39 -10.55 10.70 -13.17
N GLU A 40 -10.54 9.59 -13.94
CA GLU A 40 -9.29 8.89 -14.28
C GLU A 40 -8.28 9.78 -15.01
N ARG A 41 -8.72 10.76 -15.81
CA ARG A 41 -7.82 11.71 -16.48
C ARG A 41 -7.09 12.62 -15.49
N VAL A 42 -7.76 13.03 -14.42
CA VAL A 42 -7.15 13.84 -13.36
C VAL A 42 -6.11 13.00 -12.61
N ILE A 43 -6.45 11.75 -12.30
CA ILE A 43 -5.54 10.80 -11.64
C ILE A 43 -4.31 10.54 -12.52
N ALA A 44 -4.49 10.29 -13.82
CA ALA A 44 -3.40 10.04 -14.74
C ALA A 44 -2.48 11.25 -14.88
N ASN A 45 -3.05 12.46 -14.98
CA ASN A 45 -2.26 13.69 -15.00
C ASN A 45 -1.46 13.85 -13.69
N ALA A 46 -2.10 13.65 -12.53
CA ALA A 46 -1.42 13.72 -11.24
C ALA A 46 -0.28 12.68 -11.10
N ARG A 47 -0.44 11.46 -11.62
CA ARG A 47 0.63 10.45 -11.64
C ARG A 47 1.85 10.90 -12.43
N SER A 48 1.67 11.70 -13.49
CA SER A 48 2.80 12.24 -14.28
C SER A 48 3.65 13.28 -13.52
N HIS A 49 3.13 13.84 -12.43
CA HIS A 49 3.86 14.78 -11.58
C HIS A 49 4.63 14.09 -10.45
N VAL A 50 4.43 12.79 -10.24
CA VAL A 50 5.19 12.01 -9.25
C VAL A 50 6.55 11.69 -9.83
N SER A 51 7.62 11.95 -9.06
CA SER A 51 8.98 11.62 -9.49
C SER A 51 9.17 10.12 -9.67
N GLU A 52 10.09 9.76 -10.56
CA GLU A 52 10.42 8.35 -10.80
C GLU A 52 10.96 7.67 -9.53
N ASP A 53 11.79 8.36 -8.76
CA ASP A 53 12.32 7.88 -7.47
C ASP A 53 11.20 7.54 -6.48
N THR A 54 10.20 8.42 -6.33
CA THR A 54 9.05 8.16 -5.44
C THR A 54 8.25 6.96 -5.94
N ASN A 55 8.00 6.87 -7.24
CA ASN A 55 7.31 5.71 -7.82
C ASN A 55 8.09 4.39 -7.61
N GLN A 56 9.42 4.41 -7.67
CA GLN A 56 10.24 3.22 -7.43
C GLN A 56 10.19 2.79 -5.96
N ILE A 57 10.26 3.75 -5.02
CA ILE A 57 10.14 3.48 -3.58
C ILE A 57 8.76 2.86 -3.27
N ASP A 58 7.67 3.45 -3.80
CA ASP A 58 6.31 2.92 -3.58
C ASP A 58 6.17 1.48 -4.12
N LYS A 59 6.73 1.18 -5.30
CA LYS A 59 6.73 -0.17 -5.87
C LYS A 59 7.53 -1.16 -5.02
N MET A 60 8.68 -0.74 -4.48
CA MET A 60 9.51 -1.57 -3.61
C MET A 60 8.79 -1.88 -2.29
N ILE A 61 8.13 -0.89 -1.69
CA ILE A 61 7.33 -1.11 -0.47
C ILE A 61 6.18 -2.08 -0.76
N ALA A 62 5.47 -1.89 -1.87
CA ALA A 62 4.36 -2.77 -2.26
C ALA A 62 4.79 -4.23 -2.46
N SER A 63 5.94 -4.48 -3.10
CA SER A 63 6.44 -5.85 -3.30
C SER A 63 6.90 -6.50 -1.99
N LEU A 64 7.48 -5.73 -1.07
CA LEU A 64 7.85 -6.22 0.27
C LEU A 64 6.63 -6.59 1.11
N GLU A 65 5.57 -5.77 1.08
CA GLU A 65 4.31 -6.07 1.76
C GLU A 65 3.64 -7.33 1.18
N GLU A 66 3.62 -7.48 -0.13
CA GLU A 66 3.08 -8.66 -0.80
C GLU A 66 3.85 -9.93 -0.45
N SER A 67 5.19 -9.88 -0.54
CA SER A 67 6.05 -11.00 -0.16
C SER A 67 5.85 -11.42 1.30
N LYS A 68 5.73 -10.44 2.20
CA LYS A 68 5.46 -10.70 3.62
C LYS A 68 4.11 -11.39 3.82
N ARG A 69 3.06 -10.91 3.16
CA ARG A 69 1.71 -11.48 3.25
C ARG A 69 1.67 -12.92 2.73
N LEU A 70 2.34 -13.20 1.61
CA LEU A 70 2.50 -14.56 1.08
C LEU A 70 3.19 -15.47 2.08
N ALA A 71 4.34 -15.04 2.62
CA ALA A 71 5.08 -15.82 3.62
C ALA A 71 4.26 -16.07 4.90
N GLU A 72 3.46 -15.10 5.34
CA GLU A 72 2.55 -15.26 6.49
C GLU A 72 1.42 -16.26 6.19
N SER A 73 0.85 -16.23 4.97
CA SER A 73 -0.16 -17.19 4.52
C SER A 73 0.39 -18.61 4.44
N GLU A 74 1.55 -18.79 3.81
CA GLU A 74 2.22 -20.10 3.70
C GLU A 74 2.58 -20.68 5.07
N GLN A 75 3.03 -19.83 6.01
CA GLN A 75 3.28 -20.28 7.39
C GLN A 75 2.00 -20.71 8.11
N GLN A 76 0.87 -20.06 7.83
CA GLN A 76 -0.41 -20.43 8.43
C GLN A 76 -0.89 -21.76 7.87
N GLU A 77 -0.85 -21.95 6.55
CA GLU A 77 -1.22 -23.20 5.89
C GLU A 77 -0.35 -24.37 6.34
N ALA A 78 0.96 -24.17 6.53
CA ALA A 78 1.86 -25.22 7.01
C ALA A 78 1.67 -25.61 8.49
N ARG A 79 0.95 -24.79 9.26
CA ARG A 79 0.63 -25.05 10.67
C ARG A 79 -0.73 -25.74 10.87
N GLU A 80 -1.58 -25.73 9.84
CA GLU A 80 -2.87 -26.42 9.80
C GLU A 80 -2.72 -27.87 9.32
#